data_AF-A0A453N8C6-F1
#
_entry.id   AF-A0A453N8C6-F1
#
_cell.length_a   1.000
_cell.length_b   1.000
_cell.length_c   1.000
_cell.angle_alpha   90.00
_cell.angle_beta   90.00
_cell.angle_gamma   90.00
#
_symmetry.space_group_name_H-M   'P 1'
#
loop_
_entity.id
_entity.type
_entity.pdbx_description
1 polymer ?
#
loop_
_entity_poly.entity_id
_entity_poly.type
_entity_poly.pdbx_seq_one_letter_code
_entity_poly.pdbx_strand_id
1 'polypeptide(L)'
;MSAWPRTCRTRPDGSFRLVYTTQNNSESPKEWRLESVISLPGQYDYFTVGAAEGFLFLGGTTESQQDCHETEWADTWDIDYFSVEVQTSELKKICRMTKPCFNHERVLPYFGFPPSLSRPTI
;
A
#
# COMPACT_ATOMS: atom_id res chain seq x y z
N MET A 1 -7.78 22.80 -3.39
CA MET A 1 -6.61 22.37 -4.19
C MET A 1 -5.67 21.63 -3.27
N SER A 2 -5.70 20.30 -3.28
CA SER A 2 -4.88 19.48 -2.36
C SER A 2 -3.81 18.79 -3.19
N ALA A 3 -2.59 19.31 -3.13
CA ALA A 3 -1.43 18.70 -3.77
C ALA A 3 -1.00 17.48 -2.94
N TRP A 4 -1.20 16.29 -3.50
CA TRP A 4 -0.57 15.07 -3.00
C TRP A 4 0.87 15.02 -3.53
N PRO A 5 1.87 14.66 -2.72
CA PRO A 5 3.23 14.50 -3.22
C PRO A 5 3.27 13.24 -4.09
N ARG A 6 3.11 13.44 -5.40
CA ARG A 6 3.49 12.49 -6.44
C ARG A 6 5.00 12.55 -6.57
N THR A 7 5.71 11.59 -5.99
CA THR A 7 6.99 11.03 -6.49
C THR A 7 7.62 10.18 -5.39
N CYS A 8 7.47 8.87 -5.49
CA CYS A 8 8.44 7.95 -4.90
C CYS A 8 9.74 8.13 -5.69
N ARG A 9 10.71 8.90 -5.18
CA ARG A 9 12.03 8.97 -5.79
C ARG A 9 12.77 7.67 -5.51
N THR A 10 13.03 6.90 -6.55
CA THR A 10 13.94 5.75 -6.52
C THR A 10 15.33 6.22 -6.14
N ARG A 11 15.98 5.50 -5.20
CA ARG A 11 17.38 5.76 -4.86
C ARG A 11 18.30 5.25 -5.98
N PRO A 12 19.54 5.77 -6.06
CA PRO A 12 20.54 5.28 -7.02
C PRO A 12 20.86 3.77 -6.89
N ASP A 13 20.55 3.16 -5.74
CA ASP A 13 20.74 1.73 -5.46
C ASP A 13 19.50 0.86 -5.75
N GLY A 14 18.40 1.45 -6.25
CA GLY A 14 17.16 0.74 -6.53
C GLY A 14 16.38 0.28 -5.28
N SER A 15 16.80 0.68 -4.07
CA SER A 15 16.12 0.26 -2.84
C SER A 15 14.90 1.13 -2.52
N PHE A 16 13.79 0.49 -2.15
CA PHE A 16 12.60 1.16 -1.62
C PHE A 16 12.60 1.10 -0.09
N ARG A 17 12.19 2.20 0.55
CA ARG A 17 12.08 2.30 1.99
C ARG A 17 10.71 2.79 2.39
N LEU A 18 10.02 2.01 3.22
CA LEU A 18 8.80 2.47 3.88
C LEU A 18 9.20 3.21 5.16
N VAL A 19 8.75 4.45 5.28
CA VAL A 19 8.99 5.31 6.44
C VAL A 19 7.66 5.64 7.08
N TYR A 20 7.51 5.38 8.37
CA TYR A 20 6.30 5.75 9.12
C TYR A 20 6.66 6.45 10.44
N THR A 21 5.74 7.28 10.91
CA THR A 21 5.83 7.99 12.19
C THR A 21 4.67 7.58 13.07
N THR A 22 4.96 7.29 14.32
CA THR A 22 3.94 7.04 15.34
C THR A 22 3.74 8.31 16.17
N GLN A 23 2.52 8.49 16.67
CA GLN A 23 2.18 9.55 17.60
C GLN A 23 1.81 8.90 18.93
N ASN A 24 2.59 9.18 19.98
CA ASN A 24 2.25 8.74 21.31
C ASN A 24 1.22 9.71 21.92
N ASN A 25 0.13 9.17 22.47
CA ASN A 25 -0.99 9.96 23.00
C ASN A 25 -0.76 10.43 24.46
N SER A 26 0.49 10.52 24.90
CA SER A 26 0.84 11.04 26.23
C SER A 26 0.62 12.56 26.30
N GLU A 27 0.23 13.08 27.48
CA GLU A 27 -0.21 14.45 27.78
C GLU A 27 0.76 15.61 27.43
N SER A 28 1.93 15.31 26.83
CA SER A 28 2.94 16.29 26.40
C SER A 28 2.90 16.53 24.87
N PRO A 29 3.52 17.60 24.35
CA PRO A 29 3.35 18.03 22.95
C PRO A 29 3.59 16.90 21.94
N LYS A 30 2.73 16.89 20.91
CA LYS A 30 2.69 16.01 19.74
C LYS A 30 4.05 15.93 19.01
N GLU A 31 5.00 15.22 19.58
CA GLU A 31 6.29 14.99 18.97
C GLU A 31 6.17 13.76 18.06
N TRP A 32 6.06 13.98 16.75
CA TRP A 32 6.11 12.91 15.77
C TRP A 32 7.50 12.31 15.79
N ARG A 33 7.62 11.05 16.24
CA ARG A 33 8.90 10.34 16.24
C ARG A 33 8.95 9.45 15.01
N LEU A 34 10.01 9.62 14.22
CA LEU A 34 10.36 8.73 13.12
C LEU A 34 10.89 7.44 13.73
N GLU A 35 10.10 6.37 13.67
CA GLU A 35 10.35 5.21 14.53
C GLU A 35 10.99 4.04 13.80
N SER A 36 10.70 3.85 12.50
CA SER A 36 11.28 2.73 11.76
C SER A 36 11.36 3.02 10.26
N VAL A 37 12.35 2.40 9.63
CA VAL A 37 12.46 2.35 8.19
C VAL A 37 12.66 0.93 7.72
N ILE A 38 11.69 0.45 6.95
CA ILE A 38 11.66 -0.92 6.46
C ILE A 38 12.24 -0.95 5.06
N SER A 39 13.23 -1.80 4.84
CA SER A 39 13.75 -2.09 3.51
C SER A 39 12.75 -2.95 2.76
N LEU A 40 12.24 -2.46 1.64
CA LEU A 40 11.37 -3.21 0.75
C LEU A 40 12.19 -3.78 -0.43
N PRO A 41 11.79 -4.93 -0.98
CA PRO A 41 12.40 -5.46 -2.20
C PRO A 41 12.40 -4.43 -3.34
N GLY A 42 13.57 -4.20 -3.93
CA GLY A 42 13.82 -3.12 -4.89
C GLY A 42 13.14 -3.26 -6.26
N GLN A 43 12.66 -4.45 -6.60
CA GLN A 43 12.11 -4.75 -7.93
C GLN A 43 10.67 -4.29 -8.15
N TYR A 44 9.99 -3.79 -7.12
CA TYR A 44 8.58 -3.39 -7.23
C TYR A 44 8.40 -1.88 -7.09
N ASP A 45 7.52 -1.34 -7.91
CA ASP A 45 6.88 -0.05 -7.65
C ASP A 45 5.71 -0.25 -6.69
N TYR A 46 5.86 0.25 -5.46
CA TYR A 46 4.87 0.08 -4.40
C TYR A 46 3.84 1.21 -4.34
N PHE A 47 2.61 0.85 -3.97
CA PHE A 47 1.55 1.78 -3.61
C PHE A 47 0.82 1.31 -2.34
N THR A 48 0.32 2.26 -1.55
CA THR A 48 -0.45 1.96 -0.35
C THR A 48 -1.85 1.51 -0.71
N VAL A 49 -2.25 0.39 -0.12
CA VAL A 49 -3.57 -0.21 -0.31
C VAL A 49 -4.51 0.15 0.84
N GLY A 50 -4.00 0.13 2.07
CA GLY A 50 -4.75 0.46 3.28
C GLY A 50 -4.00 0.10 4.54
N ALA A 51 -4.61 0.33 5.71
CA ALA A 51 -4.07 -0.09 7.01
C ALA A 51 -5.20 -0.54 7.92
N ALA A 52 -5.00 -1.63 8.66
CA ALA A 52 -5.96 -2.16 9.64
C ALA A 52 -5.25 -3.05 10.67
N GLU A 53 -5.76 -3.07 11.90
CA GLU A 53 -5.35 -4.02 12.96
C GLU A 53 -3.83 -4.09 13.22
N GLY A 54 -3.10 -2.99 13.07
CA GLY A 54 -1.64 -2.96 13.26
C GLY A 54 -0.82 -3.37 12.05
N PHE A 55 -1.47 -3.57 10.89
CA PHE A 55 -0.83 -3.87 9.62
C PHE A 55 -1.01 -2.73 8.62
N LEU A 56 0.03 -2.48 7.82
CA LEU A 56 -0.03 -1.70 6.60
C LEU A 56 -0.04 -2.64 5.40
N PHE A 57 -0.95 -2.42 4.47
CA PHE A 57 -1.07 -3.22 3.25
C PHE A 57 -0.54 -2.45 2.05
N LEU A 58 0.30 -3.12 1.26
CA LEU A 58 0.96 -2.58 0.07
C LEU A 58 0.60 -3.42 -1.14
N GLY A 59 0.50 -2.76 -2.29
CA GLY A 59 0.54 -3.40 -3.61
C GLY A 59 1.88 -3.06 -4.26
N GLY A 60 2.46 -4.01 -5.00
CA GLY A 60 3.69 -3.82 -5.75
C GLY A 60 3.56 -4.43 -7.14
N THR A 61 4.06 -3.72 -8.16
CA THR A 61 4.15 -4.20 -9.54
C THR A 61 5.59 -4.09 -10.04
N THR A 62 6.03 -5.04 -10.87
CA THR A 62 7.30 -4.95 -11.60
C THR A 62 7.16 -4.20 -12.92
N GLU A 63 5.93 -4.00 -13.37
CA GLU A 63 5.60 -3.33 -14.62
C GLU A 63 5.65 -1.81 -14.44
N SER A 64 6.19 -1.09 -15.42
CA SER A 64 6.26 0.37 -15.34
C SER A 64 4.94 1.00 -15.79
N GLN A 65 4.52 2.08 -15.12
CA GLN A 65 3.36 2.87 -15.56
C GLN A 65 3.51 3.52 -16.93
N GLN A 66 4.69 3.47 -17.54
CA GLN A 66 4.91 3.98 -18.90
C GLN A 66 4.62 2.92 -19.96
N ASP A 67 4.59 1.64 -19.59
CA ASP A 67 4.35 0.52 -20.50
C ASP A 67 2.85 0.27 -20.75
N CYS A 68 1.98 1.10 -20.18
CA CYS A 68 0.55 1.00 -20.42
C CYS A 68 0.13 1.65 -21.73
N HIS A 69 -0.23 0.84 -22.72
CA HIS A 69 -0.73 1.34 -23.99
C HIS A 69 -2.26 1.45 -23.94
N GLU A 70 -2.77 2.67 -24.07
CA GLU A 70 -4.22 2.98 -24.07
C GLU A 70 -4.98 2.29 -25.22
N THR A 71 -4.26 1.77 -26.21
CA THR A 71 -4.80 1.31 -27.50
C THR A 71 -4.78 -0.20 -27.72
N GLU A 72 -4.12 -0.97 -26.86
CA GLU A 72 -4.14 -2.43 -26.95
C GLU A 72 -4.94 -3.04 -25.79
N TRP A 73 -5.40 -4.25 -26.01
CA TRP A 73 -6.43 -4.98 -25.30
C TRP A 73 -6.01 -5.18 -23.84
N ALA A 74 -6.41 -4.23 -22.98
CA ALA A 74 -6.23 -4.19 -21.54
C ALA A 74 -4.92 -4.86 -21.06
N ASP A 75 -3.78 -4.18 -21.24
CA ASP A 75 -2.51 -4.60 -20.62
C ASP A 75 -2.78 -5.01 -19.18
N THR A 76 -2.52 -6.27 -18.84
CA THR A 76 -2.74 -6.77 -17.49
C THR A 76 -1.44 -6.80 -16.73
N TRP A 77 -1.45 -6.30 -15.51
CA TRP A 77 -0.30 -6.32 -14.61
C TRP A 77 -0.50 -7.30 -13.48
N ASP A 78 0.58 -7.99 -13.14
CA ASP A 78 0.64 -8.81 -11.94
C ASP A 78 0.95 -7.91 -10.73
N ILE A 79 -0.04 -7.77 -9.85
CA ILE A 79 0.09 -7.04 -8.60
C ILE A 79 0.33 -8.02 -7.47
N ASP A 80 1.47 -7.87 -6.78
CA ASP A 80 1.72 -8.54 -5.52
C ASP A 80 1.23 -7.72 -4.35
N TYR A 81 0.44 -8.35 -3.48
CA TYR A 81 -0.04 -7.74 -2.24
C TYR A 81 0.79 -8.20 -1.07
N PHE A 82 1.15 -7.25 -0.20
CA PHE A 82 1.94 -7.48 0.99
C PHE A 82 1.26 -6.90 2.23
N SER A 83 1.48 -7.54 3.38
CA SER A 83 1.22 -6.98 4.70
C SER A 83 2.55 -6.65 5.37
N VAL A 84 2.59 -5.49 6.02
CA VAL A 84 3.68 -5.04 6.88
C VAL A 84 3.13 -4.93 8.29
N GLU A 85 3.67 -5.69 9.22
CA GLU A 85 3.36 -5.54 10.64
C GLU A 85 4.09 -4.31 11.20
N VAL A 86 3.35 -3.33 11.73
CA VAL A 86 3.91 -2.03 12.12
C VAL A 86 4.85 -2.12 13.31
N GLN A 87 4.66 -3.08 14.22
CA GLN A 87 5.52 -3.21 15.40
C GLN A 87 6.84 -3.91 15.08
N THR A 88 6.78 -5.00 14.32
CA THR A 88 7.94 -5.86 14.02
C THR A 88 8.66 -5.44 12.75
N SER A 89 8.03 -4.58 11.94
CA SER A 89 8.49 -4.25 10.59
C SER A 89 8.61 -5.47 9.67
N GLU A 90 7.89 -6.56 9.97
CA GLU A 90 7.91 -7.78 9.17
C GLU A 90 7.04 -7.62 7.92
N LEU A 91 7.63 -7.86 6.75
CA LEU A 91 6.95 -7.86 5.44
C LEU A 91 6.57 -9.29 5.04
N LYS A 92 5.30 -9.53 4.72
CA LYS A 92 4.78 -10.81 4.22
C LYS A 92 4.04 -10.60 2.91
N LYS A 93 4.28 -11.46 1.91
CA LYS A 93 3.46 -11.53 0.70
C LYS A 93 2.16 -12.29 1.00
N ILE A 94 1.03 -11.72 0.63
CA ILE A 94 -0.31 -12.25 0.86
C ILE A 94 -0.77 -13.04 -0.37
N CYS A 95 -0.83 -12.36 -1.52
CA CYS A 95 -1.31 -12.93 -2.77
C CYS A 95 -0.77 -12.17 -3.98
N ARG A 96 -0.97 -12.75 -5.17
CA ARG A 96 -0.78 -12.10 -6.46
C ARG A 96 -2.12 -12.01 -7.18
N MET A 97 -2.39 -10.89 -7.83
CA MET A 97 -3.58 -10.71 -8.64
C MET A 97 -3.23 -10.02 -9.95
N THR A 98 -3.68 -10.58 -11.05
CA THR A 98 -3.59 -9.97 -12.37
C THR A 98 -4.73 -8.96 -12.53
N LYS A 99 -4.40 -7.70 -12.84
CA LYS A 99 -5.36 -6.60 -12.99
C LYS A 99 -5.14 -5.85 -14.30
N PRO A 100 -6.21 -5.36 -14.96
CA PRO A 100 -6.06 -4.40 -16.04
C PRO A 100 -5.29 -3.18 -15.54
N CYS A 101 -4.31 -2.73 -16.32
CA CYS A 101 -3.49 -1.56 -16.04
C CYS A 101 -4.34 -0.31 -15.75
N PHE A 102 -5.46 -0.15 -16.47
CA PHE A 102 -6.36 0.99 -16.36
C PHE A 102 -7.54 0.78 -15.41
N ASN A 103 -7.42 -0.07 -14.39
CA ASN A 103 -8.42 -0.07 -13.33
C ASN A 103 -8.18 1.12 -12.37
N HIS A 104 -8.68 2.29 -12.78
CA HIS A 104 -9.15 3.36 -11.88
C HIS A 104 -10.25 2.88 -10.91
N GLU A 105 -10.66 1.61 -11.00
CA GLU A 105 -11.52 0.99 -10.03
C GLU A 105 -10.87 1.10 -8.66
N ARG A 106 -11.49 1.93 -7.84
CA ARG A 106 -11.25 2.07 -6.41
C ARG A 106 -11.69 0.81 -5.67
N VAL A 107 -11.26 -0.38 -6.13
CA VAL A 107 -11.39 -1.62 -5.37
C VAL A 107 -10.39 -1.51 -4.24
N LEU A 108 -10.82 -0.79 -3.20
CA LEU A 108 -10.15 -0.76 -1.93
C LEU A 108 -10.42 -2.13 -1.30
N PRO A 109 -9.39 -2.97 -1.08
CA PRO A 109 -9.60 -4.20 -0.35
C PRO A 109 -10.15 -3.86 1.03
N TYR A 110 -11.14 -4.65 1.44
CA TYR A 110 -11.87 -4.47 2.67
C TYR A 110 -11.12 -5.20 3.79
N PHE A 111 -10.64 -4.46 4.79
CA PHE A 111 -9.84 -5.01 5.89
C PHE A 111 -10.63 -5.11 7.20
N GLY A 112 -11.87 -5.58 7.14
CA GLY A 112 -12.71 -5.76 8.32
C GLY A 112 -13.66 -6.95 8.19
N PHE A 113 -14.42 -7.22 9.25
CA PHE A 113 -15.55 -8.13 9.16
C PHE A 113 -16.63 -7.50 8.28
N PRO A 114 -17.14 -8.20 7.25
CA PRO A 114 -18.19 -7.65 6.42
C PRO A 114 -19.39 -7.28 7.31
N PRO A 115 -20.13 -6.22 6.97
CA PRO A 115 -21.35 -5.88 7.69
C PRO A 115 -22.23 -7.13 7.79
N SER A 116 -22.84 -7.35 8.97
CA SER A 116 -23.79 -8.45 9.13
C SER A 116 -24.85 -8.35 8.03
N LEU A 117 -25.03 -9.41 7.26
CA LEU A 117 -26.06 -9.47 6.21
C LEU A 117 -27.47 -9.66 6.78
N SER A 118 -27.60 -9.82 8.10
CA SER A 118 -28.89 -9.89 8.76
C SER A 118 -29.54 -8.51 8.85
N ARG A 119 -30.86 -8.45 8.60
CA ARG A 119 -31.64 -7.25 8.91
C ARG A 119 -31.55 -6.97 10.41
N PRO A 120 -31.43 -5.69 10.82
CA PRO A 120 -31.59 -5.34 12.23
C PRO A 120 -32.94 -5.88 12.68
N THR A 121 -32.92 -6.71 13.73
CA THR A 121 -34.15 -7.17 14.39
C THR A 121 -34.53 -6.08 15.38
N ILE A 122 -35.77 -5.58 15.31
CA ILE A 122 -36.34 -4.59 16.24
C ILE A 122 -36.60 -5.25 17.60
#